data_AF-A0A382QBB2-F1
#
_entry.id   AF-A0A382QBB2-F1
#
_cell.length_a   1.000
_cell.length_b   1.000
_cell.length_c   1.000
_cell.angle_alpha   90.00
_cell.angle_beta   90.00
_cell.angle_gamma   90.00
#
_symmetry.space_group_name_H-M   'P 1'
#
loop_
_entity.id
_entity.type
_entity.pdbx_description
1 polymer ?
#
loop_
_entity_poly.entity_id
_entity_poly.type
_entity_poly.pdbx_seq_one_letter_code
_entity_poly.pdbx_strand_id
1 'polypeptide(L)'
;KIKNRVYILLILLIGGTAYLVYTDFGIKKLITVKREKNNFQTQIQSLLNQQISIQNEITKLKTDTLYIEQLAREKFLMVKPGEKVFKVLDLKTIN
;
A
#
# COMPACT_ATOMS: atom_id res chain seq x y z
N LYS A 1 -59.07 -19.14 -3.51
CA LYS A 1 -58.34 -19.85 -2.42
C LYS A 1 -56.90 -20.25 -2.81
N ILE A 2 -56.63 -20.76 -4.02
CA ILE A 2 -55.27 -21.15 -4.46
C ILE A 2 -54.30 -19.96 -4.60
N LYS A 3 -54.74 -18.83 -5.17
CA LYS A 3 -53.92 -17.62 -5.33
C LYS A 3 -53.32 -17.14 -3.99
N ASN A 4 -54.12 -17.11 -2.92
CA ASN A 4 -53.66 -16.68 -1.59
C ASN A 4 -52.59 -17.62 -1.00
N ARG A 5 -52.68 -18.93 -1.27
CA ARG A 5 -51.65 -19.90 -0.84
C ARG A 5 -50.32 -19.68 -1.58
N VAL A 6 -50.38 -19.33 -2.86
CA VAL A 6 -49.19 -18.99 -3.65
C VAL A 6 -48.55 -17.69 -3.17
N TYR A 7 -49.34 -16.66 -2.84
CA TYR A 7 -48.80 -15.42 -2.27
C TYR A 7 -48.11 -15.64 -0.91
N ILE A 8 -48.66 -16.50 -0.05
CA ILE A 8 -48.03 -16.84 1.24
C ILE A 8 -46.69 -17.56 1.01
N LEU A 9 -46.61 -18.47 0.04
CA LEU A 9 -45.36 -19.15 -0.30
C LEU A 9 -44.31 -18.19 -0.88
N LEU A 10 -44.73 -17.23 -1.72
CA LEU A 10 -43.84 -16.20 -2.25
C LEU A 10 -43.29 -15.29 -1.16
N ILE A 11 -44.13 -14.86 -0.21
CA ILE A 11 -43.70 -14.03 0.92
C ILE A 11 -42.73 -14.79 1.82
N LEU A 12 -42.97 -16.08 2.06
CA LEU A 12 -42.08 -16.92 2.87
C LEU A 12 -40.73 -17.16 2.19
N LEU A 13 -40.73 -17.33 0.87
CA LEU A 13 -39.51 -17.47 0.08
C LEU A 13 -38.68 -16.18 0.04
N ILE A 14 -39.33 -15.03 -0.14
CA ILE A 14 -38.68 -13.71 -0.12
C ILE A 14 -38.18 -13.35 1.28
N GLY A 15 -38.97 -13.64 2.33
CA GLY A 15 -38.55 -13.42 3.72
C GLY A 15 -37.37 -14.29 4.12
N GLY A 16 -37.37 -15.57 3.70
CA GLY A 16 -36.27 -16.50 3.94
C GLY A 16 -34.97 -16.09 3.26
N THR A 17 -35.03 -15.64 2.00
CA THR A 17 -33.84 -15.15 1.30
C THR A 17 -33.33 -13.83 1.86
N ALA A 18 -34.23 -12.91 2.24
CA ALA A 18 -33.85 -11.65 2.89
C ALA A 18 -33.17 -11.89 4.24
N TYR A 19 -33.68 -12.80 5.06
CA TYR A 19 -33.07 -13.18 6.34
C TYR A 19 -31.67 -13.77 6.15
N LEU A 20 -31.48 -14.62 5.13
CA LEU A 20 -30.19 -15.23 4.80
C LEU A 20 -29.14 -14.20 4.31
N VAL A 21 -29.58 -13.07 3.74
CA VAL A 21 -28.70 -11.96 3.33
C VAL A 21 -28.42 -10.99 4.50
N TYR A 22 -29.35 -10.86 5.45
CA TYR A 22 -29.24 -9.94 6.58
C TYR A 22 -28.53 -10.55 7.80
N THR A 23 -28.44 -11.88 7.90
CA THR A 23 -27.66 -12.52 8.97
C THR A 23 -26.17 -12.16 8.85
N ASP A 24 -25.60 -11.64 9.93
CA ASP A 24 -24.20 -11.19 10.05
C ASP A 24 -23.16 -12.28 9.76
N PHE A 25 -23.59 -13.54 9.72
CA PHE A 25 -22.77 -14.70 9.37
C PHE A 25 -22.84 -15.10 7.89
N GLY A 26 -23.50 -14.29 7.04
CA GLY A 26 -23.64 -14.55 5.62
C GLY A 26 -22.38 -14.35 4.77
N ILE A 27 -22.50 -14.64 3.47
CA ILE A 27 -21.46 -14.59 2.42
C ILE A 27 -20.60 -13.31 2.46
N LYS A 28 -21.20 -12.18 2.88
CA LYS A 28 -20.49 -10.89 3.02
C LYS A 28 -19.26 -11.01 3.94
N LYS A 29 -19.36 -11.72 5.07
CA LYS A 29 -18.25 -11.87 6.02
C LYS A 29 -17.11 -12.68 5.41
N LEU A 30 -17.41 -13.75 4.68
CA LEU A 30 -16.39 -14.54 3.99
C LEU A 30 -15.66 -13.73 2.91
N ILE A 31 -16.39 -12.89 2.17
CA ILE A 31 -15.80 -11.99 1.17
C ILE A 31 -14.91 -10.95 1.84
N THR A 32 -15.35 -10.34 2.95
CA THR A 32 -14.54 -9.36 3.69
C THR A 32 -13.25 -9.99 4.22
N VAL A 33 -13.35 -11.14 4.89
CA VAL A 33 -12.17 -11.86 5.42
C VAL A 33 -11.19 -12.25 4.30
N LYS A 34 -11.70 -12.68 3.15
CA LYS A 34 -10.85 -13.01 2.00
C LYS A 34 -10.14 -11.77 1.44
N ARG A 35 -10.82 -10.62 1.38
CA ARG A 35 -10.22 -9.34 0.96
C ARG A 35 -9.16 -8.87 1.94
N GLU A 36 -9.44 -8.93 3.24
CA GLU A 36 -8.47 -8.57 4.29
C GLU A 36 -7.21 -9.43 4.20
N LYS A 37 -7.37 -10.76 4.06
CA LYS A 37 -6.23 -11.66 3.85
C LYS A 37 -5.39 -11.24 2.65
N ASN A 38 -6.01 -10.98 1.51
CA ASN A 38 -5.28 -10.56 0.31
C ASN A 38 -4.56 -9.21 0.53
N ASN A 39 -5.21 -8.26 1.21
CA ASN A 39 -4.59 -6.98 1.53
C ASN A 39 -3.35 -7.16 2.42
N PHE A 40 -3.45 -7.96 3.49
CA PHE A 40 -2.31 -8.26 4.34
C PHE A 40 -1.17 -8.96 3.57
N GLN A 41 -1.49 -9.90 2.67
CA GLN A 41 -0.47 -10.52 1.83
C GLN A 41 0.24 -9.51 0.92
N THR A 42 -0.50 -8.59 0.31
CA THR A 42 0.11 -7.53 -0.51
C THR A 42 0.98 -6.59 0.31
N GLN A 43 0.56 -6.24 1.53
CA GLN A 43 1.35 -5.42 2.44
C GLN A 43 2.63 -6.13 2.85
N ILE A 44 2.57 -7.41 3.23
CA ILE A 44 3.74 -8.22 3.55
C ILE A 44 4.71 -8.25 2.38
N GLN A 45 4.22 -8.49 1.15
CA GLN A 45 5.08 -8.51 -0.02
C GLN A 45 5.73 -7.15 -0.28
N SER A 46 4.99 -6.06 -0.11
CA SER A 46 5.54 -4.71 -0.27
C SER A 46 6.63 -4.40 0.76
N LEU A 47 6.44 -4.80 2.03
CA LEU A 47 7.40 -4.61 3.10
C LEU A 47 8.66 -5.45 2.89
N LEU A 48 8.53 -6.70 2.44
CA LEU A 48 9.67 -7.55 2.08
C LEU A 48 10.49 -6.93 0.94
N ASN A 49 9.81 -6.42 -0.10
CA ASN A 49 10.50 -5.74 -1.20
C ASN A 49 11.23 -4.47 -0.72
N GLN A 50 10.61 -3.69 0.17
CA GLN A 50 11.24 -2.52 0.79
C GLN A 50 12.47 -2.94 1.61
N GLN A 51 12.35 -3.98 2.44
CA GLN A 51 13.48 -4.49 3.22
C GLN A 51 14.64 -4.92 2.31
N ILE A 52 14.38 -5.67 1.24
CA ILE A 52 15.41 -6.06 0.28
C ILE A 52 16.06 -4.83 -0.36
N SER A 53 15.27 -3.83 -0.74
CA SER A 53 15.81 -2.60 -1.34
C SER A 53 16.71 -1.82 -0.39
N ILE A 54 16.31 -1.68 0.87
CA ILE A 54 17.08 -1.00 1.93
C ILE A 54 18.36 -1.78 2.21
N GLN A 55 18.30 -3.10 2.30
CA GLN A 55 19.49 -3.93 2.52
C GLN A 55 20.48 -3.84 1.36
N ASN A 56 19.99 -3.77 0.13
CA ASN A 56 20.82 -3.54 -1.05
C ASN A 56 21.47 -2.15 -1.01
N GLU A 57 20.74 -1.12 -0.59
CA GLU A 57 21.28 0.24 -0.41
C GLU A 57 22.34 0.27 0.69
N ILE A 58 22.11 -0.35 1.85
CA ILE A 58 23.09 -0.50 2.92
C ILE A 58 24.34 -1.22 2.42
N THR A 59 24.18 -2.27 1.62
CA THR A 59 25.31 -2.99 1.03
C THR A 59 26.11 -2.06 0.14
N LYS A 60 25.46 -1.34 -0.78
CA LYS A 60 26.11 -0.36 -1.66
C LYS A 60 26.85 0.72 -0.86
N LEU A 61 26.22 1.25 0.20
CA LEU A 61 26.82 2.23 1.12
C LEU A 61 27.99 1.66 1.95
N LYS A 62 28.17 0.33 2.05
CA LYS A 62 29.28 -0.28 2.78
C LYS A 62 30.42 -0.73 1.88
N THR A 63 30.10 -1.21 0.69
CA THR A 63 31.10 -1.80 -0.22
C THR A 63 31.63 -0.80 -1.25
N ASP A 64 30.87 0.23 -1.61
CA ASP A 64 31.22 1.15 -2.68
C ASP A 64 31.51 2.56 -2.14
N THR A 65 32.80 2.89 -2.04
CA THR A 65 33.28 4.19 -1.58
C THR A 65 32.97 5.32 -2.56
N LEU A 66 32.85 5.05 -3.87
CA LEU A 66 32.49 6.04 -4.88
C LEU A 66 31.03 6.43 -4.74
N TYR A 67 30.15 5.46 -4.48
CA TYR A 67 28.73 5.72 -4.24
C TYR A 67 28.51 6.60 -2.99
N ILE A 68 29.26 6.35 -1.91
CA ILE A 68 29.23 7.18 -0.70
C ILE A 68 29.73 8.59 -0.97
N GLU A 69 30.84 8.75 -1.71
CA GLU A 69 31.39 10.07 -2.05
C GLU A 69 30.40 10.87 -2.91
N GLN A 70 29.77 10.23 -3.90
CA GLN A 70 28.74 10.86 -4.72
C GLN A 70 27.54 11.29 -3.87
N LEU A 71 27.03 10.42 -3.00
CA LEU A 71 25.92 10.74 -2.10
C LEU A 71 26.27 11.88 -1.14
N ALA A 72 27.47 11.88 -0.58
CA ALA A 72 27.95 12.92 0.33
C ALA A 72 28.04 14.28 -0.36
N ARG A 73 28.53 14.33 -1.61
CA ARG A 73 28.62 15.57 -2.41
C ARG A 73 27.25 16.05 -2.88
N GLU A 74 26.38 15.15 -3.37
CA GLU A 74 25.08 15.53 -3.96
C GLU A 74 24.00 15.83 -2.93
N LYS A 75 23.83 14.95 -1.92
CA LYS A 75 22.76 15.09 -0.92
C LYS A 75 23.17 15.97 0.26
N PHE A 76 24.42 15.86 0.69
CA PHE A 76 24.90 16.51 1.91
C PHE A 76 25.85 17.68 1.65
N LEU A 77 26.20 17.97 0.39
CA LEU A 77 27.13 19.04 0.00
C LEU A 77 28.47 18.97 0.77
N MET A 78 28.88 17.76 1.16
CA MET A 78 30.14 17.54 1.86
C MET A 78 31.31 17.71 0.89
N VAL A 79 32.38 18.33 1.38
CA VAL A 79 33.61 18.55 0.62
C VAL A 79 34.84 18.27 1.47
N LYS A 80 35.95 17.95 0.81
CA LYS A 80 37.23 17.78 1.49
C LYS A 80 37.71 19.13 2.05
N PRO A 81 38.46 19.13 3.17
CA PRO A 81 39.00 20.36 3.73
C PRO A 81 39.86 21.09 2.69
N GLY A 82 39.47 22.31 2.34
CA GLY A 82 40.11 23.15 1.31
C GLY A 82 39.32 23.33 0.01
N GLU A 83 38.24 22.56 -0.21
CA GLU A 83 37.35 22.71 -1.37
C GLU A 83 36.13 23.62 -1.05
N LYS A 84 35.59 24.31 -2.05
CA LYS A 84 34.39 25.19 -1.91
C LYS A 84 33.22 24.64 -2.75
N VAL A 85 32.03 24.53 -2.14
CA VAL A 85 30.79 24.15 -2.83
C VAL A 85 30.05 25.40 -3.28
N PHE A 86 29.63 25.42 -4.55
CA PHE A 86 28.76 26.46 -5.10
C PHE A 86 27.41 25.84 -5.43
N LYS A 87 26.35 26.27 -4.73
CA LYS A 87 24.96 25.96 -5.09
C LYS A 87 24.44 27.10 -5.96
N VAL A 88 24.15 26.82 -7.24
CA VAL A 88 23.52 27.81 -8.12
C VAL A 88 22.10 28.05 -7.60
N LEU A 89 21.85 29.26 -7.11
CA LEU A 89 20.52 29.74 -6.75
C LEU A 89 20.00 30.52 -7.95
N ASP A 90 19.04 29.95 -8.69
CA ASP A 90 18.33 30.68 -9.74
C ASP A 90 17.39 31.69 -9.08
N LEU A 91 17.92 32.88 -8.78
CA LEU A 91 17.14 34.04 -8.40
C LEU A 91 16.56 34.67 -9.67
N LYS A 92 15.59 34.00 -10.30
CA LYS A 92 14.78 34.66 -11.34
C LYS A 92 13.84 35.65 -10.65
N THR A 93 14.31 36.86 -10.41
CA THR A 93 13.46 38.00 -10.09
C THR A 93 12.69 38.35 -11.36
N ILE A 94 11.43 37.89 -11.42
CA ILE A 94 10.48 38.33 -12.44
C ILE A 94 9.97 39.69 -11.96
N ASN A 95 10.44 40.76 -12.60
CA ASN A 95 9.82 42.08 -12.56
C ASN A 95 8.66 42.13 -13.56
#